data_AF-A0A820K0X6-F1
#
_entry.id   AF-A0A820K0X6-F1
#
_cell.length_a   1.000
_cell.length_b   1.000
_cell.length_c   1.000
_cell.angle_alpha   90.00
_cell.angle_beta   90.00
_cell.angle_gamma   90.00
#
_symmetry.space_group_name_H-M   'P 1'
#
loop_
_entity.id
_entity.type
_entity.pdbx_description
1 polymer ?
#
loop_
_entity_poly.entity_id
_entity_poly.type
_entity_poly.pdbx_seq_one_letter_code
_entity_poly.pdbx_strand_id
1 'polypeptide(L)'
;MMPPYWSLGFHLGRYGYNNINNLLGTIQRMHDADFPYDVQWTDTDTMLYNLDFTYDDVNFHGLPELVNGLQSDGKHYVNAIDAGISSTQPAGSYFPYDDGMKRDIFVKQFNSSEPISGKSWPGITVYPDYTNTDILEWWTNIAAAFHEKIPFDGILINMNEPSSFIDGSSDGCTTNYLDNPPYVPHILGNSLSSKSLCPSSQHYLSQHYNLHSMYGYFEAQVTNAALKSIRKKRPFVLSRSTFAGSGQFAAHWTGDNRSTFKDMYYSIPAILSFNMFGITHVGADICGFGLDTTEELCTRWMQLGAFYPFMRNYNDFEEKDQDPASFSWEAQQIMKQALIMRYSLIPFWYTLHHEAAMKSKTIVQPLFFEYPNDANTYDIDEQFLVGRAILVSPNLISVKKNILNL
;
A
#
# COMPACT_ATOMS: atom_id res chain seq x y z
N MET A 1 12.89 8.41 3.87
CA MET A 1 12.35 9.62 4.52
C MET A 1 12.15 9.37 6.02
N MET A 2 12.03 10.40 6.86
CA MET A 2 11.64 10.19 8.26
C MET A 2 10.11 10.05 8.36
N PRO A 3 9.57 8.90 8.80
CA PRO A 3 8.13 8.71 8.93
C PRO A 3 7.56 9.51 10.12
N PRO A 4 6.25 9.75 10.18
CA PRO A 4 5.59 10.15 11.41
C PRO A 4 5.64 9.02 12.45
N TYR A 5 5.76 9.34 13.74
CA TYR A 5 5.95 8.34 14.81
C TYR A 5 4.81 7.30 14.86
N TRP A 6 3.56 7.76 14.67
CA TRP A 6 2.37 6.90 14.68
C TRP A 6 2.38 5.81 13.60
N SER A 7 3.07 6.03 12.47
CA SER A 7 3.14 5.03 11.38
C SER A 7 4.05 3.85 11.70
N LEU A 8 4.73 3.88 12.86
CA LEU A 8 5.43 2.73 13.40
C LEU A 8 4.53 1.84 14.25
N GLY A 9 3.32 2.29 14.59
CA GLY A 9 2.34 1.51 15.34
C GLY A 9 1.82 0.30 14.55
N PHE A 10 0.76 -0.32 15.07
CA PHE A 10 0.04 -1.35 14.35
C PHE A 10 -1.09 -0.75 13.53
N HIS A 11 -1.17 -1.18 12.27
CA HIS A 11 -2.16 -0.75 11.29
C HIS A 11 -3.15 -1.89 11.04
N LEU A 12 -4.45 -1.58 11.01
CA LEU A 12 -5.50 -2.55 10.73
C LEU A 12 -6.40 -2.05 9.60
N GLY A 13 -6.68 -2.93 8.66
CA GLY A 13 -7.62 -2.68 7.57
C GLY A 13 -8.09 -3.95 6.89
N ARG A 14 -8.99 -3.80 5.94
CA ARG A 14 -9.32 -4.79 4.92
C ARG A 14 -9.99 -4.11 3.74
N TYR A 15 -9.94 -4.77 2.60
CA TYR A 15 -10.94 -4.56 1.58
C TYR A 15 -12.25 -5.23 2.02
N GLY A 16 -13.38 -4.52 1.95
CA GLY A 16 -14.69 -5.10 2.20
C GLY A 16 -15.12 -5.13 3.65
N TYR A 17 -15.00 -4.01 4.38
CA TYR A 17 -15.86 -3.80 5.55
C TYR A 17 -17.33 -3.72 5.12
N ASN A 18 -17.61 -3.25 3.91
CA ASN A 18 -18.91 -3.17 3.24
C ASN A 18 -19.91 -2.16 3.82
N ASN A 19 -19.85 -1.85 5.11
CA ASN A 19 -20.65 -0.81 5.75
C ASN A 19 -20.05 -0.36 7.09
N ILE A 20 -20.56 0.76 7.62
CA ILE A 20 -20.10 1.36 8.87
C ILE A 20 -20.23 0.43 10.09
N ASN A 21 -21.26 -0.41 10.16
CA ASN A 21 -21.49 -1.28 11.31
C ASN A 21 -20.44 -2.38 11.42
N ASN A 22 -20.02 -2.95 10.29
CA ASN A 22 -18.94 -3.95 10.26
C ASN A 22 -17.59 -3.33 10.64
N LEU A 23 -17.30 -2.12 10.15
CA LEU A 23 -16.12 -1.36 10.53
C LEU A 23 -16.12 -1.05 12.04
N LEU A 24 -17.21 -0.50 12.56
CA LEU A 24 -17.39 -0.23 14.00
C LEU A 24 -17.30 -1.51 14.83
N GLY A 25 -17.89 -2.61 14.37
CA GLY A 25 -17.80 -3.90 15.04
C GLY A 25 -16.36 -4.41 15.14
N THR A 26 -15.52 -4.12 14.15
CA THR A 26 -14.08 -4.43 14.16
C THR A 26 -13.32 -3.56 15.16
N ILE A 27 -13.57 -2.25 15.13
CA ILE A 27 -12.97 -1.29 16.05
C ILE A 27 -13.34 -1.64 17.50
N GLN A 28 -14.61 -1.95 17.76
CA GLN A 28 -15.13 -2.26 19.08
C GLN A 28 -14.54 -3.57 19.62
N ARG A 29 -14.48 -4.65 18.83
CA ARG A 29 -13.90 -5.92 19.30
C ARG A 29 -12.39 -5.80 19.58
N MET A 30 -11.67 -5.01 18.78
CA MET A 30 -10.25 -4.72 19.06
C MET A 30 -10.08 -3.93 20.35
N HIS A 31 -10.96 -2.96 20.61
CA HIS A 31 -10.99 -2.21 21.87
C HIS A 31 -11.32 -3.11 23.06
N ASP A 32 -12.38 -3.92 22.98
CA ASP A 32 -12.85 -4.78 24.07
C ASP A 32 -11.86 -5.89 24.41
N ALA A 33 -11.15 -6.39 23.39
CA ALA A 33 -10.05 -7.33 23.55
C ALA A 33 -8.73 -6.64 23.96
N ASP A 34 -8.71 -5.32 24.15
CA ASP A 34 -7.56 -4.53 24.62
C ASP A 34 -6.30 -4.74 23.74
N PHE A 35 -6.50 -4.65 22.42
CA PHE A 35 -5.40 -4.67 21.45
C PHE A 35 -4.90 -3.25 21.15
N PRO A 36 -3.57 -3.01 21.26
CA PRO A 36 -3.00 -1.74 20.83
C PRO A 36 -2.95 -1.67 19.31
N TYR A 37 -3.48 -0.60 18.73
CA TYR A 37 -3.29 -0.24 17.33
C TYR A 37 -3.46 1.28 17.14
N ASP A 38 -2.72 1.86 16.21
CA ASP A 38 -2.67 3.32 15.97
C ASP A 38 -3.50 3.74 14.78
N VAL A 39 -3.69 2.88 13.78
CA VAL A 39 -4.17 3.30 12.47
C VAL A 39 -5.27 2.40 11.94
N GLN A 40 -6.44 2.98 11.69
CA GLN A 40 -7.53 2.33 10.98
C GLN A 40 -7.46 2.67 9.49
N TRP A 41 -7.66 1.67 8.65
CA TRP A 41 -7.67 1.81 7.20
C TRP A 41 -9.04 1.47 6.66
N THR A 42 -9.39 2.06 5.53
CA THR A 42 -10.48 1.58 4.68
C THR A 42 -10.04 1.55 3.24
N ASP A 43 -10.64 0.65 2.47
CA ASP A 43 -10.38 0.46 1.05
C ASP A 43 -11.48 1.15 0.21
N THR A 44 -11.48 0.86 -1.09
CA THR A 44 -12.42 1.36 -2.10
C THR A 44 -13.88 1.04 -1.79
N ASP A 45 -14.17 0.08 -0.90
CA ASP A 45 -15.54 -0.22 -0.46
C ASP A 45 -16.22 0.96 0.25
N THR A 46 -15.44 1.91 0.79
CA THR A 46 -15.97 3.16 1.36
C THR A 46 -16.38 4.21 0.33
N MET A 47 -15.92 4.08 -0.91
CA MET A 47 -16.12 5.08 -1.97
C MET A 47 -17.49 4.90 -2.63
N LEU A 48 -18.12 6.02 -3.02
CA LEU A 48 -19.36 5.96 -3.81
C LEU A 48 -19.04 5.39 -5.19
N TYR A 49 -19.55 4.19 -5.51
CA TYR A 49 -19.30 3.50 -6.79
C TYR A 49 -17.81 3.29 -7.13
N ASN A 50 -16.93 3.16 -6.12
CA ASN A 50 -15.47 3.12 -6.29
C ASN A 50 -14.86 4.38 -6.93
N LEU A 51 -15.53 5.54 -6.79
CA LEU A 51 -15.03 6.82 -7.30
C LEU A 51 -14.07 7.44 -6.28
N ASP A 52 -12.81 7.62 -6.66
CA ASP A 52 -11.82 8.30 -5.81
C ASP A 52 -12.30 9.67 -5.33
N PHE A 53 -11.91 10.05 -4.11
CA PHE A 53 -12.28 11.31 -3.44
C PHE A 53 -13.79 11.47 -3.19
N THR A 54 -14.50 10.34 -3.07
CA THR A 54 -15.89 10.28 -2.62
C THR A 54 -16.03 9.29 -1.47
N TYR A 55 -17.18 9.28 -0.80
CA TYR A 55 -17.57 8.22 0.12
C TYR A 55 -19.05 7.89 -0.05
N ASP A 56 -19.43 6.64 0.20
CA ASP A 56 -20.82 6.18 0.18
C ASP A 56 -21.53 6.56 1.49
N ASP A 57 -22.25 7.68 1.49
CA ASP A 57 -23.00 8.17 2.66
C ASP A 57 -24.26 7.34 3.00
N VAL A 58 -24.53 6.26 2.27
CA VAL A 58 -25.61 5.31 2.59
C VAL A 58 -25.04 4.15 3.41
N ASN A 59 -24.05 3.43 2.86
CA ASN A 59 -23.45 2.28 3.56
C ASN A 59 -22.45 2.70 4.63
N PHE A 60 -21.81 3.85 4.47
CA PHE A 60 -20.83 4.43 5.38
C PHE A 60 -21.31 5.75 5.99
N HIS A 61 -22.62 5.88 6.20
CA HIS A 61 -23.18 6.99 6.95
C HIS A 61 -22.51 7.11 8.33
N GLY A 62 -22.02 8.29 8.68
CA GLY A 62 -21.30 8.51 9.94
C GLY A 62 -19.77 8.30 9.86
N LEU A 63 -19.22 8.00 8.68
CA LEU A 63 -17.76 7.82 8.52
C LEU A 63 -16.95 9.07 8.92
N PRO A 64 -17.32 10.31 8.55
CA PRO A 64 -16.63 11.51 9.05
C PRO A 64 -16.58 11.59 10.57
N GLU A 65 -17.69 11.30 11.25
CA GLU A 65 -17.80 11.31 12.71
C GLU A 65 -16.93 10.22 13.34
N LEU A 66 -16.91 9.02 12.75
CA LEU A 66 -16.04 7.93 13.19
C LEU A 66 -14.55 8.33 13.08
N VAL A 67 -14.13 8.90 11.95
CA VAL A 67 -12.73 9.32 11.75
C VAL A 67 -12.35 10.40 12.77
N ASN A 68 -13.22 11.39 13.00
CA ASN A 68 -12.98 12.40 14.02
C ASN A 68 -12.88 11.79 15.44
N GLY A 69 -13.72 10.80 15.76
CA GLY A 69 -13.68 10.08 17.04
C GLY A 69 -12.38 9.30 17.23
N LEU A 70 -11.94 8.57 16.21
CA LEU A 70 -10.64 7.88 16.22
C LEU A 70 -9.49 8.86 16.50
N GLN A 71 -9.52 10.03 15.86
CA GLN A 71 -8.49 11.06 16.04
C GLN A 71 -8.53 11.73 17.42
N SER A 72 -9.72 11.92 18.01
CA SER A 72 -9.82 12.40 19.39
C SER A 72 -9.25 11.42 20.41
N ASP A 73 -9.27 10.13 20.08
CA ASP A 73 -8.67 9.05 20.87
C ASP A 73 -7.18 8.82 20.57
N GLY A 74 -6.57 9.69 19.75
CA GLY A 74 -5.15 9.62 19.39
C GLY A 74 -4.81 8.58 18.31
N LYS A 75 -5.81 7.97 17.67
CA LYS A 75 -5.63 7.10 16.51
C LYS A 75 -5.57 7.92 15.22
N HIS A 76 -5.24 7.25 14.13
CA HIS A 76 -5.06 7.84 12.81
C HIS A 76 -5.88 7.06 11.79
N TYR A 77 -6.21 7.71 10.67
CA TYR A 77 -6.99 7.12 9.60
C TYR A 77 -6.28 7.23 8.26
N VAL A 78 -6.25 6.15 7.49
CA VAL A 78 -5.64 6.12 6.14
C VAL A 78 -6.67 5.59 5.15
N ASN A 79 -6.88 6.35 4.08
CA ASN A 79 -7.78 5.96 2.99
C ASN A 79 -6.99 5.47 1.76
N ALA A 80 -7.57 4.51 1.04
CA ALA A 80 -7.14 4.16 -0.32
C ALA A 80 -7.55 5.23 -1.33
N ILE A 81 -6.73 5.37 -2.38
CA ILE A 81 -6.99 6.09 -3.63
C ILE A 81 -6.35 5.26 -4.75
N ASP A 82 -7.07 5.07 -5.85
CA ASP A 82 -6.55 4.36 -7.02
C ASP A 82 -5.97 5.31 -8.07
N ALA A 83 -5.19 4.77 -8.99
CA ALA A 83 -4.59 5.53 -10.07
C ALA A 83 -5.59 6.00 -11.15
N GLY A 84 -6.77 5.37 -11.24
CA GLY A 84 -7.71 5.54 -12.36
C GLY A 84 -8.94 6.36 -11.99
N ILE A 85 -9.13 7.51 -12.63
CA ILE A 85 -10.27 8.40 -12.42
C ILE A 85 -11.42 8.02 -13.37
N SER A 86 -12.62 7.75 -12.84
CA SER A 86 -13.79 7.42 -13.65
C SER A 86 -14.11 8.52 -14.67
N SER A 87 -14.34 8.13 -15.93
CA SER A 87 -14.62 9.07 -17.03
C SER A 87 -16.05 8.98 -17.57
N THR A 88 -16.92 8.21 -16.90
CA THR A 88 -18.28 7.91 -17.37
C THR A 88 -19.38 8.65 -16.61
N GLN A 89 -19.00 9.45 -15.60
CA GLN A 89 -19.96 10.21 -14.82
C GLN A 89 -20.55 11.37 -15.64
N PRO A 90 -21.81 11.77 -15.39
CA PRO A 90 -22.39 12.95 -16.02
C PRO A 90 -21.51 14.20 -15.84
N ALA A 91 -21.42 15.03 -16.88
CA ALA A 91 -20.62 16.25 -16.82
C ALA A 91 -21.03 17.15 -15.63
N GLY A 92 -20.06 17.56 -14.84
CA GLY A 92 -20.28 18.38 -13.64
C GLY A 92 -20.69 17.60 -12.38
N SER A 93 -20.78 16.26 -12.44
CA SER A 93 -21.10 15.44 -11.27
C SER A 93 -19.89 14.80 -10.59
N TYR A 94 -18.70 14.87 -11.19
CA TYR A 94 -17.50 14.23 -10.64
C TYR A 94 -16.27 15.13 -10.81
N PHE A 95 -16.07 15.98 -9.80
CA PHE A 95 -15.06 17.04 -9.80
C PHE A 95 -13.63 16.60 -10.15
N PRO A 96 -13.10 15.46 -9.65
CA PRO A 96 -11.76 14.99 -10.06
C PRO A 96 -11.62 14.84 -11.57
N TYR A 97 -12.61 14.25 -12.26
CA TYR A 97 -12.60 14.11 -13.71
C TYR A 97 -12.83 15.45 -14.42
N ASP A 98 -13.86 16.19 -14.03
CA ASP A 98 -14.24 17.45 -14.69
C ASP A 98 -13.12 18.49 -14.65
N ASP A 99 -12.47 18.67 -13.48
CA ASP A 99 -11.34 19.62 -13.34
C ASP A 99 -10.06 19.09 -14.01
N GLY A 100 -9.84 17.77 -13.99
CA GLY A 100 -8.71 17.15 -14.68
C GLY A 100 -8.79 17.32 -16.19
N MET A 101 -9.98 17.15 -16.78
CA MET A 101 -10.23 17.41 -18.20
C MET A 101 -10.00 18.88 -18.55
N LYS A 102 -10.47 19.80 -17.71
CA LYS A 102 -10.29 21.24 -17.90
C LYS A 102 -8.81 21.65 -17.88
N ARG A 103 -8.00 21.00 -17.07
CA ARG A 103 -6.55 21.25 -16.93
C ARG A 103 -5.70 20.47 -17.93
N ASP A 104 -6.29 19.56 -18.71
CA ASP A 104 -5.57 18.74 -19.69
C ASP A 104 -4.43 17.92 -19.06
N ILE A 105 -4.70 17.30 -17.89
CA ILE A 105 -3.69 16.58 -17.07
C ILE A 105 -3.70 15.06 -17.22
N PHE A 106 -4.57 14.50 -18.06
CA PHE A 106 -4.63 13.04 -18.24
C PHE A 106 -3.63 12.57 -19.30
N VAL A 107 -3.14 11.34 -19.14
CA VAL A 107 -2.33 10.66 -20.16
C VAL A 107 -3.14 10.57 -21.45
N LYS A 108 -2.51 10.93 -22.58
CA LYS A 108 -3.19 11.02 -23.88
C LYS A 108 -2.97 9.77 -24.72
N GLN A 109 -3.89 9.51 -25.64
CA GLN A 109 -3.66 8.50 -26.68
C GLN A 109 -2.54 8.93 -27.63
N PHE A 110 -1.95 7.97 -28.33
CA PHE A 110 -0.90 8.24 -29.31
C PHE A 110 -1.39 9.19 -30.41
N ASN A 111 -0.67 10.28 -30.64
CA ASN A 111 -1.00 11.32 -31.62
C ASN A 111 -2.45 11.88 -31.50
N SER A 112 -2.98 11.95 -30.28
CA SER A 112 -4.30 12.49 -29.99
C SER A 112 -4.25 13.56 -28.89
N SER A 113 -5.24 14.45 -28.88
CA SER A 113 -5.52 15.32 -27.73
C SER A 113 -6.37 14.61 -26.68
N GLU A 114 -7.01 13.50 -27.03
CA GLU A 114 -7.94 12.79 -26.16
C GLU A 114 -7.19 11.95 -25.10
N PRO A 115 -7.71 11.89 -23.86
CA PRO A 115 -7.21 10.97 -22.85
C PRO A 115 -7.27 9.51 -23.29
N ILE A 116 -6.29 8.71 -22.86
CA ILE A 116 -6.38 7.26 -22.96
C ILE A 116 -7.40 6.73 -21.96
N SER A 117 -8.27 5.85 -22.43
CA SER A 117 -9.31 5.21 -21.60
C SER A 117 -8.93 3.77 -21.31
N GLY A 118 -8.72 3.43 -20.04
CA GLY A 118 -8.57 2.05 -19.55
C GLY A 118 -9.81 1.59 -18.78
N LYS A 119 -9.64 0.59 -17.91
CA LYS A 119 -10.72 0.11 -17.03
C LYS A 119 -10.19 -0.22 -15.65
N SER A 120 -10.88 0.22 -14.59
CA SER A 120 -10.61 -0.12 -13.19
C SER A 120 -11.92 -0.37 -12.43
N TRP A 121 -11.89 -0.33 -11.09
CA TRP A 121 -13.04 -0.56 -10.21
C TRP A 121 -14.29 0.28 -10.53
N PRO A 122 -14.20 1.60 -10.83
CA PRO A 122 -15.38 2.39 -11.18
C PRO A 122 -15.82 2.24 -12.65
N GLY A 123 -15.27 1.27 -13.40
CA GLY A 123 -15.54 1.09 -14.82
C GLY A 123 -14.47 1.73 -15.71
N ILE A 124 -14.88 2.46 -16.75
CA ILE A 124 -13.91 3.11 -17.67
C ILE A 124 -13.25 4.29 -16.96
N THR A 125 -11.93 4.34 -17.04
CA THR A 125 -11.10 5.32 -16.33
C THR A 125 -10.09 5.99 -17.24
N VAL A 126 -9.76 7.24 -16.90
CA VAL A 126 -8.60 7.98 -17.41
C VAL A 126 -7.52 8.05 -16.32
N TYR A 127 -6.28 8.28 -16.71
CA TYR A 127 -5.12 8.16 -15.82
C TYR A 127 -4.44 9.52 -15.69
N PRO A 128 -4.30 10.09 -14.48
CA PRO A 128 -3.58 11.33 -14.28
C PRO A 128 -2.12 11.21 -14.71
N ASP A 129 -1.61 12.19 -15.42
CA ASP A 129 -0.20 12.27 -15.76
C ASP A 129 0.58 13.01 -14.68
N TYR A 130 1.19 12.24 -13.78
CA TYR A 130 2.03 12.77 -12.70
C TYR A 130 3.32 13.47 -13.14
N THR A 131 3.57 13.54 -14.45
CA THR A 131 4.67 14.33 -15.02
C THR A 131 4.25 15.71 -15.54
N ASN A 132 2.95 15.99 -15.58
CA ASN A 132 2.38 17.27 -16.00
C ASN A 132 2.66 18.36 -14.95
N THR A 133 2.88 19.61 -15.38
CA THR A 133 3.19 20.74 -14.49
C THR A 133 2.04 21.11 -13.56
N ASP A 134 0.79 20.88 -13.96
CA ASP A 134 -0.40 21.28 -13.21
C ASP A 134 -0.90 20.17 -12.27
N ILE A 135 -0.30 18.98 -12.32
CA ILE A 135 -0.78 17.81 -11.59
C ILE A 135 -0.75 18.00 -10.08
N LEU A 136 0.29 18.68 -9.56
CA LEU A 136 0.42 18.89 -8.12
C LEU A 136 -0.71 19.79 -7.60
N GLU A 137 -1.08 20.82 -8.35
CA GLU A 137 -2.17 21.71 -7.96
C GLU A 137 -3.51 20.98 -8.01
N TRP A 138 -3.78 20.26 -9.11
CA TRP A 138 -4.99 19.44 -9.25
C TRP A 138 -5.13 18.41 -8.13
N TRP A 139 -4.09 17.59 -7.91
CA TRP A 139 -4.08 16.56 -6.86
C TRP A 139 -4.23 17.15 -5.45
N THR A 140 -3.54 18.27 -5.18
CA THR A 140 -3.66 18.95 -3.88
C THR A 140 -5.07 19.47 -3.65
N ASN A 141 -5.70 20.05 -4.66
CA ASN A 141 -7.05 20.63 -4.53
C ASN A 141 -8.11 19.55 -4.31
N ILE A 142 -8.11 18.47 -5.09
CA ILE A 142 -9.09 17.38 -4.93
C ILE A 142 -8.89 16.66 -3.59
N ALA A 143 -7.64 16.41 -3.18
CA ALA A 143 -7.34 15.77 -1.91
C ALA A 143 -7.68 16.69 -0.73
N ALA A 144 -7.44 18.00 -0.83
CA ALA A 144 -7.84 18.97 0.20
C ALA A 144 -9.36 19.02 0.38
N ALA A 145 -10.11 19.10 -0.72
CA ALA A 145 -11.57 19.11 -0.69
C ALA A 145 -12.15 17.82 -0.08
N PHE A 146 -11.52 16.67 -0.33
CA PHE A 146 -11.90 15.42 0.33
C PHE A 146 -11.49 15.39 1.81
N HIS A 147 -10.31 15.92 2.15
CA HIS A 147 -9.82 16.02 3.54
C HIS A 147 -10.73 16.89 4.42
N GLU A 148 -11.41 17.90 3.85
CA GLU A 148 -12.41 18.69 4.57
C GLU A 148 -13.64 17.86 4.99
N LYS A 149 -13.96 16.80 4.25
CA LYS A 149 -15.06 15.88 4.56
C LYS A 149 -14.61 14.74 5.46
N ILE A 150 -13.48 14.12 5.13
CA ILE A 150 -12.90 12.99 5.86
C ILE A 150 -11.44 13.34 6.16
N PRO A 151 -11.10 13.73 7.40
CA PRO A 151 -9.79 14.28 7.72
C PRO A 151 -8.70 13.20 7.80
N PHE A 152 -8.34 12.57 6.70
CA PHE A 152 -7.37 11.48 6.66
C PHE A 152 -5.94 11.90 7.07
N ASP A 153 -5.22 10.96 7.69
CA ASP A 153 -3.85 11.14 8.16
C ASP A 153 -2.78 10.73 7.15
N GLY A 154 -3.13 9.88 6.22
CA GLY A 154 -2.27 9.43 5.14
C GLY A 154 -3.08 8.83 4.00
N ILE A 155 -2.40 8.55 2.90
CA ILE A 155 -3.03 8.00 1.70
C ILE A 155 -2.31 6.71 1.31
N LEU A 156 -3.08 5.69 1.01
CA LEU A 156 -2.67 4.53 0.23
C LEU A 156 -2.89 4.83 -1.25
N ILE A 157 -1.81 4.92 -2.02
CA ILE A 157 -1.89 5.01 -3.48
C ILE A 157 -1.75 3.61 -4.07
N ASN A 158 -2.85 3.08 -4.59
CA ASN A 158 -2.97 1.73 -5.09
C ASN A 158 -3.13 1.73 -6.62
N MET A 159 -2.99 0.55 -7.24
CA MET A 159 -3.22 0.39 -8.68
C MET A 159 -2.30 1.22 -9.59
N ASN A 160 -1.14 1.62 -9.07
CA ASN A 160 -0.28 2.65 -9.66
C ASN A 160 0.95 2.14 -10.42
N GLU A 161 0.88 0.94 -10.96
CA GLU A 161 1.83 0.44 -11.95
C GLU A 161 1.93 1.31 -13.22
N PRO A 162 0.87 1.89 -13.82
CA PRO A 162 -0.57 1.87 -13.51
C PRO A 162 -1.26 0.60 -13.99
N SER A 163 -2.16 0.05 -13.18
CA SER A 163 -2.93 -1.14 -13.49
C SER A 163 -4.20 -0.79 -14.28
N SER A 164 -4.49 -1.60 -15.30
CA SER A 164 -5.76 -1.57 -16.05
C SER A 164 -6.31 -2.99 -16.20
N PHE A 165 -7.63 -3.14 -16.08
CA PHE A 165 -8.35 -4.41 -16.24
C PHE A 165 -8.49 -4.85 -17.71
N ILE A 166 -8.24 -3.93 -18.64
CA ILE A 166 -8.11 -4.18 -20.07
C ILE A 166 -6.70 -3.85 -20.51
N ASP A 167 -6.15 -4.64 -21.44
CA ASP A 167 -4.80 -4.43 -21.95
C ASP A 167 -4.78 -3.23 -22.90
N GLY A 168 -3.97 -2.22 -22.57
CA GLY A 168 -3.79 -1.04 -23.38
C GLY A 168 -4.85 0.03 -23.18
N SER A 169 -5.94 -0.04 -23.94
CA SER A 169 -7.04 0.93 -23.87
C SER A 169 -8.36 0.31 -24.33
N SER A 170 -9.47 1.01 -24.13
CA SER A 170 -10.80 0.65 -24.64
C SER A 170 -10.83 0.45 -26.16
N ASP A 171 -9.97 1.16 -26.90
CA ASP A 171 -9.85 1.07 -28.35
C ASP A 171 -8.69 0.16 -28.80
N GLY A 172 -8.03 -0.52 -27.84
CA GLY A 172 -6.79 -1.27 -28.06
C GLY A 172 -5.56 -0.37 -28.17
N CYS A 173 -4.45 -0.93 -28.63
CA CYS A 173 -3.22 -0.19 -28.92
C CYS A 173 -2.94 -0.14 -30.41
N THR A 174 -2.02 0.73 -30.80
CA THR A 174 -1.58 0.83 -32.19
C THR A 174 -0.66 -0.33 -32.56
N THR A 175 -0.29 -0.42 -33.83
CA THR A 175 0.68 -1.39 -34.34
C THR A 175 2.10 -0.83 -34.46
N ASN A 176 2.37 0.32 -33.84
CA ASN A 176 3.68 0.97 -33.92
C ASN A 176 4.77 0.21 -33.12
N TYR A 177 6.03 0.62 -33.29
CA TYR A 177 7.18 -0.04 -32.66
C TYR A 177 7.28 0.15 -31.14
N LEU A 178 6.54 1.08 -30.54
CA LEU A 178 6.48 1.23 -29.08
C LEU A 178 5.49 0.21 -28.49
N ASP A 179 4.32 0.07 -29.13
CA ASP A 179 3.31 -0.91 -28.72
C ASP A 179 3.71 -2.34 -29.09
N ASN A 180 4.53 -2.52 -30.14
CA ASN A 180 5.05 -3.79 -30.63
C ASN A 180 6.56 -3.71 -30.88
N PRO A 181 7.39 -3.66 -29.82
CA PRO A 181 8.83 -3.50 -29.97
C PRO A 181 9.46 -4.77 -30.55
N PRO A 182 10.63 -4.64 -31.22
CA PRO A 182 11.36 -5.78 -31.79
C PRO A 182 11.86 -6.77 -30.72
N TYR A 183 11.91 -6.34 -29.45
CA TYR A 183 12.23 -7.17 -28.31
C TYR A 183 11.25 -6.86 -27.17
N VAL A 184 10.55 -7.89 -26.70
CA VAL A 184 9.71 -7.86 -25.50
C VAL A 184 10.44 -8.66 -24.43
N PRO A 185 10.77 -8.07 -23.26
CA PRO A 185 11.36 -8.83 -22.16
C PRO A 185 10.43 -9.95 -21.68
N HIS A 186 10.95 -10.91 -20.93
CA HIS A 186 10.13 -11.99 -20.36
C HIS A 186 9.24 -11.46 -19.22
N ILE A 187 8.09 -10.92 -19.59
CA ILE A 187 7.07 -10.32 -18.71
C ILE A 187 5.78 -11.13 -18.75
N LEU A 188 4.99 -11.03 -17.68
CA LEU A 188 3.66 -11.62 -17.65
C LEU A 188 2.80 -11.04 -18.79
N GLY A 189 2.03 -11.90 -19.46
CA GLY A 189 1.17 -11.51 -20.58
C GLY A 189 1.88 -11.34 -21.94
N ASN A 190 3.22 -11.39 -21.98
CA ASN A 190 4.03 -11.28 -23.21
C ASN A 190 3.75 -10.01 -24.05
N SER A 191 3.21 -8.95 -23.45
CA SER A 191 2.98 -7.65 -24.08
C SER A 191 3.24 -6.53 -23.07
N LEU A 192 3.85 -5.43 -23.53
CA LEU A 192 4.09 -4.25 -22.68
C LEU A 192 2.79 -3.56 -22.25
N SER A 193 1.68 -3.75 -22.98
CA SER A 193 0.37 -3.21 -22.62
C SER A 193 -0.42 -4.11 -21.67
N SER A 194 0.09 -5.31 -21.37
CA SER A 194 -0.67 -6.27 -20.56
C SER A 194 -0.89 -5.71 -19.16
N LYS A 195 -2.15 -5.70 -18.71
CA LYS A 195 -2.57 -5.13 -17.42
C LYS A 195 -2.21 -3.66 -17.21
N SER A 196 -1.92 -2.90 -18.26
CA SER A 196 -1.54 -1.49 -18.18
C SER A 196 -1.99 -0.71 -19.43
N LEU A 197 -1.46 0.50 -19.62
CA LEU A 197 -1.78 1.39 -20.72
C LEU A 197 -1.01 1.04 -21.99
N CYS A 198 -1.42 1.60 -23.13
CA CYS A 198 -0.63 1.46 -24.36
C CYS A 198 0.74 2.13 -24.20
N PRO A 199 1.86 1.45 -24.51
CA PRO A 199 3.19 2.03 -24.41
C PRO A 199 3.37 3.33 -25.21
N SER A 200 2.68 3.46 -26.35
CA SER A 200 2.75 4.67 -27.18
C SER A 200 1.93 5.86 -26.64
N SER A 201 1.14 5.66 -25.57
CA SER A 201 0.40 6.76 -24.94
C SER A 201 1.33 7.85 -24.43
N GLN A 202 0.85 9.10 -24.42
CA GLN A 202 1.67 10.28 -24.26
C GLN A 202 1.45 10.92 -22.89
N HIS A 203 2.52 10.97 -22.10
CA HIS A 203 2.63 11.85 -20.94
C HIS A 203 3.24 13.19 -21.37
N TYR A 204 3.20 14.18 -20.50
CA TYR A 204 3.79 15.49 -20.66
C TYR A 204 5.30 15.41 -20.91
N LEU A 205 6.03 14.57 -20.14
CA LEU A 205 7.48 14.44 -20.30
C LEU A 205 7.92 13.50 -21.43
N SER A 206 7.19 12.42 -21.68
CA SER A 206 7.58 11.39 -22.66
C SER A 206 6.44 10.42 -22.96
N GLN A 207 6.67 9.43 -23.82
CA GLN A 207 5.74 8.32 -24.01
C GLN A 207 5.74 7.39 -22.79
N HIS A 208 4.61 6.72 -22.54
CA HIS A 208 4.44 5.74 -21.48
C HIS A 208 5.47 4.62 -21.55
N TYR A 209 5.91 4.23 -22.75
CA TYR A 209 7.00 3.28 -22.98
C TYR A 209 8.26 3.61 -22.15
N ASN A 210 8.60 4.89 -22.01
CA ASN A 210 9.77 5.33 -21.25
C ASN A 210 9.46 5.54 -19.76
N LEU A 211 8.21 5.82 -19.42
CA LEU A 211 7.80 6.31 -18.10
C LEU A 211 6.97 5.31 -17.28
N HIS A 212 6.56 4.20 -17.86
CA HIS A 212 5.66 3.19 -17.27
C HIS A 212 6.11 2.83 -15.84
N SER A 213 7.34 2.34 -15.69
CA SER A 213 7.89 1.94 -14.39
C SER A 213 8.17 3.09 -13.42
N MET A 214 7.91 4.34 -13.80
CA MET A 214 8.03 5.52 -12.94
C MET A 214 6.67 6.13 -12.55
N TYR A 215 5.55 5.58 -13.02
CA TYR A 215 4.22 6.14 -12.74
C TYR A 215 3.95 6.26 -11.23
N GLY A 216 4.05 5.15 -10.50
CA GLY A 216 3.90 5.15 -9.03
C GLY A 216 4.97 5.96 -8.29
N TYR A 217 6.17 6.13 -8.87
CA TYR A 217 7.18 7.03 -8.31
C TYR A 217 6.73 8.50 -8.36
N PHE A 218 6.22 8.95 -9.51
CA PHE A 218 5.74 10.32 -9.67
C PHE A 218 4.47 10.57 -8.84
N GLU A 219 3.55 9.62 -8.80
CA GLU A 219 2.37 9.70 -7.93
C GLU A 219 2.75 9.82 -6.45
N ALA A 220 3.70 8.99 -5.98
CA ALA A 220 4.20 9.05 -4.60
C ALA A 220 4.81 10.42 -4.30
N GLN A 221 5.60 10.98 -5.24
CA GLN A 221 6.19 12.31 -5.11
C GLN A 221 5.12 13.41 -4.99
N VAL A 222 4.13 13.41 -5.88
CA VAL A 222 3.03 14.38 -5.91
C VAL A 222 2.17 14.26 -4.65
N THR A 223 1.80 13.04 -4.26
CA THR A 223 0.98 12.77 -3.06
C THR A 223 1.70 13.18 -1.78
N ASN A 224 3.01 12.92 -1.68
CA ASN A 224 3.82 13.35 -0.54
C ASN A 224 3.83 14.89 -0.40
N ALA A 225 3.98 15.60 -1.53
CA ALA A 225 3.97 17.07 -1.56
C ALA A 225 2.58 17.64 -1.21
N ALA A 226 1.51 17.06 -1.76
CA ALA A 226 0.14 17.46 -1.46
C ALA A 226 -0.18 17.27 0.04
N LEU A 227 0.13 16.11 0.62
CA LEU A 227 -0.10 15.84 2.04
C LEU A 227 0.68 16.79 2.96
N LYS A 228 1.92 17.16 2.60
CA LYS A 228 2.67 18.20 3.33
C LYS A 228 1.94 19.54 3.31
N SER A 229 1.34 19.89 2.17
CA SER A 229 0.60 21.15 2.03
C SER A 229 -0.72 21.12 2.80
N ILE A 230 -1.50 20.04 2.69
CA ILE A 230 -2.82 19.88 3.31
C ILE A 230 -2.69 19.81 4.83
N ARG A 231 -1.79 18.94 5.32
CA ARG A 231 -1.73 18.58 6.74
C ARG A 231 -0.73 19.41 7.54
N LYS A 232 0.23 20.07 6.88
CA LYS A 232 1.38 20.77 7.50
C LYS A 232 2.15 19.90 8.52
N LYS A 233 2.14 18.58 8.30
CA LYS A 233 2.78 17.54 9.10
C LYS A 233 3.63 16.64 8.19
N ARG A 234 4.37 15.71 8.78
CA ARG A 234 5.05 14.68 7.98
C ARG A 234 3.99 13.86 7.24
N PRO A 235 4.12 13.68 5.92
CA PRO A 235 3.17 12.89 5.15
C PRO A 235 3.38 11.40 5.44
N PHE A 236 2.31 10.63 5.34
CA PHE A 236 2.37 9.18 5.24
C PHE A 236 1.71 8.77 3.92
N VAL A 237 2.52 8.19 3.03
CA VAL A 237 2.08 7.64 1.75
C VAL A 237 2.51 6.19 1.73
N LEU A 238 1.57 5.27 1.47
CA LEU A 238 1.88 3.88 1.20
C LEU A 238 1.66 3.62 -0.29
N SER A 239 2.70 3.19 -1.01
CA SER A 239 2.64 2.98 -2.47
C SER A 239 2.86 1.52 -2.84
N ARG A 240 2.07 1.04 -3.82
CA ARG A 240 2.26 -0.30 -4.39
C ARG A 240 3.44 -0.32 -5.34
N SER A 241 3.33 0.41 -6.45
CA SER A 241 4.40 0.55 -7.43
C SER A 241 5.50 1.47 -6.90
N THR A 242 6.75 1.13 -7.20
CA THR A 242 7.93 1.89 -6.78
C THR A 242 9.01 1.88 -7.87
N PHE A 243 9.90 2.88 -7.82
CA PHE A 243 11.12 2.95 -8.62
C PHE A 243 12.31 3.32 -7.71
N ALA A 244 13.52 3.31 -8.25
CA ALA A 244 14.70 3.75 -7.52
C ALA A 244 14.50 5.17 -6.95
N GLY A 245 14.60 5.32 -5.63
CA GLY A 245 14.39 6.59 -4.93
C GLY A 245 13.00 6.79 -4.33
N SER A 246 12.02 5.90 -4.58
CA SER A 246 10.66 6.01 -4.00
C SER A 246 10.62 6.13 -2.48
N GLY A 247 11.62 5.59 -1.76
CA GLY A 247 11.74 5.68 -0.29
C GLY A 247 11.95 7.11 0.25
N GLN A 248 12.15 8.09 -0.62
CA GLN A 248 12.12 9.52 -0.28
C GLN A 248 10.70 10.05 -0.08
N PHE A 249 9.69 9.39 -0.66
CA PHE A 249 8.32 9.89 -0.74
C PHE A 249 7.28 8.97 -0.11
N ALA A 250 7.51 7.65 -0.12
CA ALA A 250 6.52 6.68 0.34
C ALA A 250 7.13 5.49 1.09
N ALA A 251 6.29 4.89 1.93
CA ALA A 251 6.41 3.52 2.41
C ALA A 251 5.96 2.54 1.31
N HIS A 252 6.21 1.25 1.51
CA HIS A 252 5.80 0.20 0.59
C HIS A 252 5.23 -1.02 1.34
N TRP A 253 4.32 -1.76 0.70
CA TRP A 253 3.97 -3.12 1.13
C TRP A 253 4.12 -4.07 -0.05
N THR A 254 4.45 -5.33 0.22
CA THR A 254 4.82 -6.31 -0.83
C THR A 254 3.66 -6.76 -1.73
N GLY A 255 2.51 -6.08 -1.71
CA GLY A 255 1.35 -6.39 -2.53
C GLY A 255 0.52 -7.57 -2.00
N ASP A 256 -0.32 -8.08 -2.89
CA ASP A 256 -1.38 -9.06 -2.65
C ASP A 256 -0.80 -10.47 -2.41
N ASN A 257 -0.17 -10.65 -1.24
CA ASN A 257 0.34 -11.94 -0.76
C ASN A 257 -0.81 -12.88 -0.37
N ARG A 258 -0.50 -14.18 -0.22
CA ARG A 258 -1.51 -15.18 0.17
C ARG A 258 -1.36 -15.60 1.62
N SER A 259 -2.45 -16.05 2.24
CA SER A 259 -2.50 -16.63 3.58
C SER A 259 -1.89 -18.04 3.61
N THR A 260 -0.59 -18.13 3.34
CA THR A 260 0.18 -19.38 3.40
C THR A 260 1.50 -19.19 4.14
N PHE A 261 2.02 -20.27 4.75
CA PHE A 261 3.37 -20.26 5.34
C PHE A 261 4.46 -19.94 4.33
N LYS A 262 4.25 -20.28 3.05
CA LYS A 262 5.20 -19.98 1.96
C LYS A 262 5.32 -18.48 1.75
N ASP A 263 4.19 -17.77 1.67
CA ASP A 263 4.15 -16.31 1.53
C ASP A 263 4.69 -15.60 2.79
N MET A 264 4.40 -16.14 3.99
CA MET A 264 5.02 -15.66 5.23
C MET A 264 6.54 -15.78 5.19
N TYR A 265 7.09 -16.90 4.71
CA TYR A 265 8.53 -17.05 4.49
C TYR A 265 9.07 -16.02 3.49
N TYR A 266 8.48 -15.91 2.28
CA TYR A 266 8.96 -14.99 1.24
C TYR A 266 8.84 -13.50 1.60
N SER A 267 8.04 -13.15 2.61
CA SER A 267 8.01 -11.79 3.13
C SER A 267 9.37 -11.32 3.65
N ILE A 268 10.20 -12.22 4.21
CA ILE A 268 11.50 -11.88 4.79
C ILE A 268 12.48 -11.40 3.71
N PRO A 269 12.82 -12.20 2.68
CA PRO A 269 13.74 -11.75 1.64
C PRO A 269 13.18 -10.55 0.85
N ALA A 270 11.86 -10.42 0.70
CA ALA A 270 11.26 -9.24 0.07
C ALA A 270 11.55 -7.96 0.89
N ILE A 271 11.27 -7.96 2.19
CA ILE A 271 11.50 -6.81 3.09
C ILE A 271 12.99 -6.46 3.17
N LEU A 272 13.86 -7.47 3.23
CA LEU A 272 15.32 -7.27 3.17
C LEU A 272 15.75 -6.59 1.87
N SER A 273 15.18 -7.03 0.74
CA SER A 273 15.44 -6.43 -0.58
C SER A 273 15.05 -4.96 -0.61
N PHE A 274 13.85 -4.60 -0.13
CA PHE A 274 13.41 -3.20 -0.08
C PHE A 274 14.25 -2.33 0.86
N ASN A 275 14.80 -2.88 1.94
CA ASN A 275 15.79 -2.18 2.76
C ASN A 275 17.06 -1.87 1.97
N MET A 276 17.56 -2.81 1.17
CA MET A 276 18.69 -2.58 0.26
C MET A 276 18.36 -1.57 -0.85
N PHE A 277 17.10 -1.50 -1.29
CA PHE A 277 16.61 -0.52 -2.27
C PHE A 277 16.42 0.88 -1.67
N GLY A 278 16.63 1.07 -0.37
CA GLY A 278 16.44 2.35 0.32
C GLY A 278 14.98 2.72 0.59
N ILE A 279 14.07 1.74 0.50
CA ILE A 279 12.65 1.86 0.87
C ILE A 279 12.48 1.12 2.20
N THR A 280 12.95 1.74 3.28
CA THR A 280 13.15 1.05 4.56
C THR A 280 11.89 0.91 5.40
N HIS A 281 10.85 1.72 5.16
CA HIS A 281 9.55 1.59 5.81
C HIS A 281 8.66 0.67 4.95
N VAL A 282 8.86 -0.63 5.12
CA VAL A 282 8.28 -1.68 4.29
C VAL A 282 7.79 -2.87 5.13
N GLY A 283 6.76 -3.55 4.65
CA GLY A 283 6.17 -4.73 5.30
C GLY A 283 5.37 -5.59 4.31
N ALA A 284 4.83 -6.69 4.79
CA ALA A 284 3.85 -7.51 4.08
C ALA A 284 2.52 -7.49 4.83
N ASP A 285 1.41 -7.82 4.15
CA ASP A 285 0.12 -7.95 4.80
C ASP A 285 0.14 -9.18 5.71
N ILE A 286 0.06 -8.91 7.01
CA ILE A 286 0.19 -9.90 8.07
C ILE A 286 -1.06 -10.78 8.06
N CYS A 287 -0.83 -12.09 8.24
CA CYS A 287 -1.81 -13.17 8.09
C CYS A 287 -2.15 -13.55 6.64
N GLY A 288 -1.75 -12.71 5.68
CA GLY A 288 -1.95 -12.87 4.24
C GLY A 288 -3.14 -12.05 3.74
N PHE A 289 -3.04 -11.47 2.54
CA PHE A 289 -4.12 -10.69 1.94
C PHE A 289 -5.23 -11.59 1.38
N GLY A 290 -4.88 -12.46 0.42
CA GLY A 290 -5.84 -13.39 -0.20
C GLY A 290 -5.82 -14.78 0.43
N LEU A 291 -6.91 -15.54 0.28
CA LEU A 291 -7.22 -16.80 0.96
C LEU A 291 -7.50 -16.64 2.45
N ASP A 292 -8.45 -17.42 2.97
CA ASP A 292 -8.67 -17.59 4.40
C ASP A 292 -7.40 -18.02 5.14
N THR A 293 -6.98 -17.20 6.12
CA THR A 293 -5.89 -17.56 7.04
C THR A 293 -6.33 -18.63 8.04
N THR A 294 -5.36 -19.15 8.80
CA THR A 294 -5.63 -20.05 9.94
C THR A 294 -5.12 -19.42 11.22
N GLU A 295 -5.71 -19.79 12.36
CA GLU A 295 -5.25 -19.28 13.66
C GLU A 295 -3.76 -19.54 13.90
N GLU A 296 -3.25 -20.72 13.53
CA GLU A 296 -1.82 -21.04 13.63
C GLU A 296 -0.99 -20.07 12.78
N LEU A 297 -1.32 -19.94 11.48
CA LEU A 297 -0.58 -19.06 10.56
C LEU A 297 -0.63 -17.62 11.03
N CYS A 298 -1.81 -17.09 11.33
CA CYS A 298 -1.97 -15.69 11.71
C CYS A 298 -1.27 -15.39 13.04
N THR A 299 -1.28 -16.32 14.00
CA THR A 299 -0.50 -16.19 15.24
C THR A 299 1.00 -16.08 14.95
N ARG A 300 1.55 -16.95 14.09
CA ARG A 300 2.96 -16.90 13.69
C ARG A 300 3.30 -15.63 12.92
N TRP A 301 2.41 -15.21 12.03
CA TRP A 301 2.63 -14.04 11.22
C TRP A 301 2.54 -12.75 12.04
N MET A 302 1.67 -12.68 13.05
CA MET A 302 1.66 -11.55 14.00
C MET A 302 2.96 -11.48 14.82
N GLN A 303 3.54 -12.62 15.20
CA GLN A 303 4.85 -12.67 15.87
C GLN A 303 5.97 -12.15 14.97
N LEU A 304 6.02 -12.60 13.72
CA LEU A 304 7.01 -12.14 12.73
C LEU A 304 6.80 -10.67 12.37
N GLY A 305 5.57 -10.30 12.02
CA GLY A 305 5.18 -8.98 11.53
C GLY A 305 5.35 -7.87 12.55
N ALA A 306 5.35 -8.19 13.85
CA ALA A 306 5.76 -7.26 14.91
C ALA A 306 7.16 -6.67 14.68
N PHE A 307 8.01 -7.37 13.92
CA PHE A 307 9.36 -6.95 13.54
C PHE A 307 9.49 -6.45 12.09
N TYR A 308 8.40 -6.20 11.38
CA TYR A 308 8.45 -5.47 10.11
C TYR A 308 8.60 -3.96 10.37
N PRO A 309 9.42 -3.23 9.58
CA PRO A 309 9.48 -1.78 9.68
C PRO A 309 8.11 -1.09 9.51
N PHE A 310 7.27 -1.60 8.62
CA PHE A 310 5.85 -1.25 8.49
C PHE A 310 4.99 -2.47 8.87
N MET A 311 4.09 -2.33 9.84
CA MET A 311 3.28 -3.44 10.36
C MET A 311 1.80 -3.21 10.12
N ARG A 312 1.22 -3.95 9.18
CA ARG A 312 -0.21 -3.91 8.85
C ARG A 312 -0.79 -5.32 8.76
N ASN A 313 -1.94 -5.55 9.39
CA ASN A 313 -2.84 -6.65 9.04
C ASN A 313 -3.87 -6.08 8.05
N TYR A 314 -3.96 -6.72 6.87
CA TYR A 314 -4.84 -6.31 5.78
C TYR A 314 -5.40 -7.55 5.11
N ASN A 315 -6.69 -7.54 4.80
CA ASN A 315 -7.42 -8.71 4.28
C ASN A 315 -8.17 -8.38 2.99
N ASP A 316 -8.45 -9.39 2.17
CA ASP A 316 -9.22 -9.25 0.93
C ASP A 316 -10.74 -9.26 1.18
N PHE A 317 -11.52 -8.88 0.17
CA PHE A 317 -12.96 -8.64 0.21
C PHE A 317 -13.78 -9.86 0.64
N GLU A 318 -13.47 -11.04 0.10
CA GLU A 318 -14.28 -12.25 0.29
C GLU A 318 -13.82 -13.12 1.47
N GLU A 319 -12.69 -12.78 2.10
CA GLU A 319 -12.05 -13.63 3.09
C GLU A 319 -12.59 -13.37 4.51
N LYS A 320 -12.52 -14.39 5.37
CA LYS A 320 -12.98 -14.30 6.77
C LYS A 320 -12.17 -13.28 7.56
N ASP A 321 -12.81 -12.71 8.57
CA ASP A 321 -12.18 -11.76 9.49
C ASP A 321 -10.91 -12.34 10.13
N GLN A 322 -9.81 -11.60 10.00
CA GLN A 322 -8.49 -11.97 10.51
C GLN A 322 -7.81 -10.88 11.33
N ASP A 323 -8.57 -9.88 11.80
CA ASP A 323 -8.08 -9.00 12.85
C ASP A 323 -7.80 -9.82 14.12
N PRO A 324 -6.81 -9.44 14.95
CA PRO A 324 -6.39 -10.26 16.09
C PRO A 324 -7.53 -10.68 17.04
N ALA A 325 -8.55 -9.84 17.21
CA ALA A 325 -9.68 -10.09 18.10
C ALA A 325 -10.71 -11.11 17.54
N SER A 326 -10.57 -11.58 16.30
CA SER A 326 -11.44 -12.62 15.72
C SER A 326 -11.05 -14.05 16.11
N PHE A 327 -9.86 -14.26 16.67
CA PHE A 327 -9.31 -15.58 17.01
C PHE A 327 -9.58 -16.03 18.45
N SER A 328 -9.20 -17.27 18.78
CA SER A 328 -9.29 -17.79 20.15
C SER A 328 -8.58 -16.90 21.18
N TRP A 329 -9.01 -16.99 22.44
CA TRP A 329 -8.40 -16.21 23.52
C TRP A 329 -6.90 -16.51 23.66
N GLU A 330 -6.49 -17.76 23.48
CA GLU A 330 -5.10 -18.20 23.52
C GLU A 330 -4.26 -17.55 22.41
N ALA A 331 -4.76 -17.53 21.17
CA ALA A 331 -4.12 -16.85 20.06
C ALA A 331 -4.03 -15.33 20.30
N GLN A 332 -5.11 -14.74 20.81
CA GLN A 332 -5.15 -13.32 21.15
C GLN A 332 -4.05 -12.93 22.15
N GLN A 333 -3.81 -13.73 23.19
CA GLN A 333 -2.74 -13.43 24.16
C GLN A 333 -1.35 -13.40 23.50
N ILE A 334 -1.09 -14.32 22.57
CA ILE A 334 0.19 -14.40 21.86
C ILE A 334 0.35 -13.21 20.91
N MET A 335 -0.69 -12.89 20.14
CA MET A 335 -0.70 -11.75 19.22
C MET A 335 -0.55 -10.43 19.98
N LYS A 336 -1.23 -10.28 21.12
CA LYS A 336 -1.13 -9.09 21.98
C LYS A 336 0.27 -8.94 22.54
N GLN A 337 0.91 -10.02 22.98
CA GLN A 337 2.30 -9.98 23.47
C GLN A 337 3.27 -9.53 22.37
N ALA A 338 3.09 -9.99 21.12
CA ALA A 338 3.88 -9.54 19.98
C ALA A 338 3.73 -8.03 19.72
N LEU A 339 2.49 -7.53 19.81
CA LEU A 339 2.22 -6.10 19.70
C LEU A 339 2.84 -5.31 20.86
N ILE A 340 2.63 -5.70 22.11
CA ILE A 340 3.24 -5.03 23.28
C ILE A 340 4.76 -4.95 23.13
N MET A 341 5.41 -6.04 22.69
CA MET A 341 6.84 -6.05 22.37
C MET A 341 7.18 -4.99 21.32
N ARG A 342 6.48 -4.95 20.18
CA ARG A 342 6.67 -3.90 19.18
C ARG A 342 6.54 -2.49 19.76
N TYR A 343 5.47 -2.22 20.51
CA TYR A 343 5.20 -0.91 21.11
C TYR A 343 6.31 -0.48 22.08
N SER A 344 6.84 -1.42 22.88
CA SER A 344 8.00 -1.15 23.76
C SER A 344 9.29 -0.80 23.00
N LEU A 345 9.39 -1.24 21.74
CA LEU A 345 10.56 -1.01 20.88
C LEU A 345 10.39 0.20 19.95
N ILE A 346 9.27 0.92 19.95
CA ILE A 346 9.07 2.05 19.02
C ILE A 346 10.18 3.11 19.13
N PRO A 347 10.69 3.49 20.33
CA PRO A 347 11.82 4.42 20.40
C PRO A 347 13.07 3.90 19.67
N PHE A 348 13.31 2.58 19.69
CA PHE A 348 14.37 1.93 18.94
C PHE A 348 14.09 1.95 17.44
N TRP A 349 12.89 1.54 17.00
CA TRP A 349 12.46 1.63 15.60
C TRP A 349 12.60 3.04 15.03
N TYR A 350 12.19 4.04 15.79
CA TYR A 350 12.25 5.43 15.36
C TYR A 350 13.68 5.95 15.30
N THR A 351 14.57 5.48 16.18
CA THR A 351 16.02 5.75 16.09
C THR A 351 16.61 5.14 14.80
N LEU A 352 16.23 3.91 14.45
CA LEU A 352 16.68 3.29 13.20
C LEU A 352 16.17 4.05 11.97
N HIS A 353 14.91 4.51 11.98
CA HIS A 353 14.38 5.36 10.90
C HIS A 353 15.12 6.71 10.81
N HIS A 354 15.52 7.29 11.94
CA HIS A 354 16.37 8.48 11.95
C HIS A 354 17.73 8.22 11.32
N GLU A 355 18.39 7.11 11.68
CA GLU A 355 19.67 6.74 11.07
C GLU A 355 19.54 6.43 9.57
N ALA A 356 18.47 5.76 9.16
CA ALA A 356 18.17 5.52 7.74
C ALA A 356 18.01 6.85 6.98
N ALA A 357 17.26 7.80 7.54
CA ALA A 357 17.02 9.10 6.92
C ALA A 357 18.27 9.99 6.85
N MET A 358 19.16 9.92 7.85
CA MET A 358 20.33 10.80 7.96
C MET A 358 21.63 10.22 7.42
N LYS A 359 21.76 8.89 7.43
CA LYS A 359 23.02 8.17 7.15
C LYS A 359 22.86 7.04 6.13
N SER A 360 21.68 6.92 5.50
CA SER A 360 21.40 5.88 4.49
C SER A 360 21.65 4.45 4.99
N LYS A 361 21.39 4.20 6.28
CA LYS A 361 21.44 2.85 6.85
C LYS A 361 20.16 2.06 6.55
N THR A 362 20.29 0.74 6.53
CA THR A 362 19.16 -0.20 6.58
C THR A 362 18.53 -0.22 7.97
N ILE A 363 17.25 -0.57 8.05
CA ILE A 363 16.53 -0.74 9.32
C ILE A 363 16.49 -2.21 9.70
N VAL A 364 16.14 -3.06 8.75
CA VAL A 364 16.34 -4.50 8.84
C VAL A 364 17.36 -4.94 7.80
N GLN A 365 18.21 -5.90 8.16
CA GLN A 365 19.33 -6.29 7.32
C GLN A 365 19.59 -7.80 7.40
N PRO A 366 20.10 -8.41 6.31
CA PRO A 366 20.54 -9.80 6.34
C PRO A 366 21.76 -9.94 7.25
N LEU A 367 21.98 -11.12 7.80
CA LEU A 367 23.06 -11.36 8.77
C LEU A 367 24.44 -11.07 8.17
N PHE A 368 24.63 -11.36 6.87
CA PHE A 368 25.91 -11.14 6.21
C PHE A 368 26.32 -9.66 6.09
N PHE A 369 25.41 -8.70 6.33
CA PHE A 369 25.78 -7.27 6.43
C PHE A 369 26.57 -6.97 7.72
N GLU A 370 26.25 -7.66 8.82
CA GLU A 370 26.96 -7.49 10.10
C GLU A 370 28.13 -8.49 10.24
N TYR A 371 28.01 -9.66 9.61
CA TYR A 371 29.01 -10.74 9.68
C TYR A 371 29.54 -11.14 8.28
N PRO A 372 30.12 -10.21 7.49
CA PRO A 372 30.48 -10.47 6.09
C PRO A 372 31.60 -11.50 5.91
N ASN A 373 32.41 -11.75 6.95
CA ASN A 373 33.49 -12.73 6.90
C ASN A 373 33.04 -14.15 7.27
N ASP A 374 31.79 -14.33 7.68
CA ASP A 374 31.22 -15.65 7.95
C ASP A 374 30.35 -16.09 6.76
N ALA A 375 30.91 -16.97 5.93
CA ALA A 375 30.23 -17.50 4.74
C ALA A 375 28.94 -18.25 5.07
N ASN A 376 28.74 -18.71 6.32
CA ASN A 376 27.49 -19.37 6.72
C ASN A 376 26.30 -18.40 6.73
N THR A 377 26.54 -17.09 6.69
CA THR A 377 25.48 -16.07 6.75
C THR A 377 24.92 -15.67 5.39
N TYR A 378 25.53 -16.12 4.29
CA TYR A 378 25.23 -15.63 2.95
C TYR A 378 23.88 -16.13 2.43
N ASP A 379 23.56 -17.39 2.75
CA ASP A 379 22.32 -18.06 2.31
C ASP A 379 21.21 -18.03 3.38
N ILE A 380 21.39 -17.27 4.47
CA ILE A 380 20.36 -17.15 5.51
C ILE A 380 19.31 -16.14 5.08
N ASP A 381 18.12 -16.64 4.72
CA ASP A 381 16.93 -15.86 4.38
C ASP A 381 15.71 -16.12 5.29
N GLU A 382 15.87 -16.98 6.30
CA GLU A 382 14.86 -17.27 7.33
C GLU A 382 15.01 -16.39 8.59
N GLN A 383 16.08 -15.62 8.69
CA GLN A 383 16.39 -14.76 9.83
C GLN A 383 16.84 -13.38 9.35
N PHE A 384 16.66 -12.38 10.21
CA PHE A 384 17.15 -11.03 9.93
C PHE A 384 17.49 -10.28 11.22
N LEU A 385 18.31 -9.25 11.08
CA LEU A 385 18.62 -8.31 12.16
C LEU A 385 17.72 -7.09 12.05
N VAL A 386 17.22 -6.61 13.20
CA VAL A 386 16.67 -5.26 13.35
C VAL A 386 17.77 -4.36 13.91
N GLY A 387 18.24 -3.43 13.09
CA GLY A 387 19.48 -2.70 13.32
C GLY A 387 20.63 -3.68 13.52
N ARG A 388 21.39 -3.50 14.61
CA ARG A 388 22.52 -4.36 14.98
C ARG A 388 22.32 -5.13 16.29
N ALA A 389 21.14 -5.04 16.89
CA ALA A 389 20.94 -5.42 18.29
C ALA A 389 19.94 -6.57 18.49
N ILE A 390 19.03 -6.79 17.53
CA ILE A 390 17.96 -7.78 17.67
C ILE A 390 18.04 -8.75 16.50
N LEU A 391 18.28 -10.02 16.79
CA LEU A 391 18.13 -11.11 15.83
C LEU A 391 16.71 -11.67 15.92
N VAL A 392 16.02 -11.71 14.79
CA VAL A 392 14.68 -12.27 14.66
C VAL A 392 14.78 -13.62 13.96
N SER A 393 14.28 -14.67 14.62
CA SER A 393 14.28 -16.05 14.13
C SER A 393 12.87 -16.65 14.26
N PRO A 394 11.97 -16.37 13.31
CA PRO A 394 10.57 -16.81 13.35
C PRO A 394 10.41 -18.31 13.07
N ASN A 395 9.26 -18.87 13.45
CA ASN A 395 8.84 -20.20 12.98
C ASN A 395 8.04 -20.05 11.68
N LEU A 396 8.56 -20.61 10.59
CA LEU A 396 8.04 -20.43 9.22
C LEU A 396 7.33 -21.67 8.66
N ILE A 397 7.07 -22.69 9.50
CA ILE A 397 6.42 -23.94 9.08
C ILE A 397 5.26 -24.32 10.01
N SER A 398 4.25 -25.00 9.46
CA SER A 398 3.14 -25.53 10.28
C SER A 398 3.59 -26.72 11.12
N VAL A 399 3.14 -26.76 12.37
CA VAL A 399 3.36 -27.87 13.32
C VAL A 399 2.82 -29.19 12.78
N LYS A 400 1.73 -29.19 11.97
CA LYS A 400 1.18 -30.41 11.37
C LYS A 400 2.13 -31.08 10.39
N LYS A 401 3.04 -30.32 9.75
CA LYS A 401 4.05 -30.87 8.83
C LYS A 401 5.19 -31.60 9.57
N ASN A 402 5.46 -31.24 10.82
CA ASN A 402 6.50 -31.91 11.63
C ASN A 402 6.09 -33.33 12.07
N ILE A 403 4.79 -33.65 12.11
CA ILE A 403 4.31 -34.98 12.50
C ILE A 403 4.33 -35.97 11.33
N LEU A 404 4.35 -35.49 10.07
CA LEU A 404 4.39 -36.35 8.88
C LEU A 404 5.82 -36.68 8.39
N ASN A 405 6.84 -36.04 8.99
CA ASN A 405 8.26 -36.25 8.70
C ASN A 405 9.04 -36.88 9.88
N LEU A 406 8.34 -37.32 10.92
CA LEU A 406 8.82 -38.17 12.01
C LEU A 406 8.10 -39.52 11.92
#